data_AF-A0A1B6M8D6-F1
#
_entry.id   AF-A0A1B6M8D6-F1
#
_cell.length_a   1.000
_cell.length_b   1.000
_cell.length_c   1.000
_cell.angle_alpha   90.00
_cell.angle_beta   90.00
_cell.angle_gamma   90.00
#
_symmetry.space_group_name_H-M   'P 1'
#
loop_
_entity.id
_entity.type
_entity.pdbx_description
1 polymer ?
#
loop_
_entity_poly.entity_id
_entity_poly.type
_entity_poly.pdbx_seq_one_letter_code
_entity_poly.pdbx_strand_id
1 'polypeptide(L)'
;LESTYINVFLATYRTFATAKQVLSLLLDRYEQLANNELDLPEMVSDQHRKTLVLALHVWLDSYPEDFRDPPLHATLYQLLYFAQTHLPESELQLKVRHRLERFTREDEILESCPLFTPDSLYLHSNGTHAPPYSFPDIPERH
;
A
#
# COMPACT_ATOMS: atom_id res chain seq x y z
N LEU A 1 4.23 -18.43 17.90
CA LEU A 1 2.87 -18.89 17.50
C LEU A 1 2.09 -17.84 16.69
N GLU A 2 2.49 -16.56 16.68
CA GLU A 2 1.66 -15.46 16.14
C GLU A 2 1.79 -15.20 14.62
N SER A 3 2.94 -15.51 14.00
CA SER A 3 3.22 -15.07 12.61
C SER A 3 2.29 -15.72 11.56
N THR A 4 1.93 -16.99 11.72
CA THR A 4 1.07 -17.69 10.75
C THR A 4 -0.35 -17.15 10.71
N TYR A 5 -0.95 -16.82 11.87
CA TYR A 5 -2.30 -16.26 11.91
C TYR A 5 -2.36 -14.87 11.29
N ILE A 6 -1.37 -14.02 11.56
CA ILE A 6 -1.24 -12.71 10.93
C ILE A 6 -1.15 -12.88 9.41
N ASN A 7 -0.28 -13.76 8.92
CA ASN A 7 -0.13 -13.98 7.48
C ASN A 7 -1.40 -14.50 6.82
N VAL A 8 -2.08 -15.48 7.42
CA VAL A 8 -3.34 -16.02 6.89
C VAL A 8 -4.43 -14.95 6.88
N PHE A 9 -4.55 -14.16 7.95
CA PHE A 9 -5.50 -13.06 8.03
C PHE A 9 -5.22 -12.01 6.95
N LEU A 10 -3.98 -11.52 6.84
CA LEU A 10 -3.57 -10.52 5.86
C LEU A 10 -3.77 -11.02 4.41
N ALA A 11 -3.58 -12.31 4.16
CA ALA A 11 -3.83 -12.90 2.85
C ALA A 11 -5.32 -12.93 2.44
N THR A 12 -6.23 -12.99 3.41
CA THR A 12 -7.64 -13.37 3.17
C THR A 12 -8.68 -12.31 3.56
N TYR A 13 -8.32 -11.29 4.36
CA TYR A 13 -9.29 -10.33 4.90
C TYR A 13 -10.06 -9.57 3.82
N ARG A 14 -9.48 -9.37 2.63
CA ARG A 14 -10.12 -8.68 1.49
C ARG A 14 -11.42 -9.34 1.03
N THR A 15 -11.68 -10.59 1.41
CA THR A 15 -12.95 -11.27 1.14
C THR A 15 -14.12 -10.77 1.99
N PHE A 16 -13.85 -10.06 3.09
CA PHE A 16 -14.88 -9.59 4.03
C PHE A 16 -14.64 -8.18 4.60
N ALA A 17 -13.51 -7.52 4.31
CA ALA A 17 -13.19 -6.20 4.82
C ALA A 17 -12.28 -5.42 3.85
N THR A 18 -12.19 -4.10 4.05
CA THR A 18 -11.27 -3.21 3.33
C THR A 18 -10.01 -2.94 4.14
N ALA A 19 -8.91 -2.57 3.47
CA ALA A 19 -7.65 -2.20 4.13
C ALA A 19 -7.86 -1.06 5.15
N LYS A 20 -8.67 -0.05 4.79
CA LYS A 20 -9.01 1.06 5.68
C LYS A 20 -9.71 0.62 6.97
N GLN A 21 -10.68 -0.30 6.86
CA GLN A 21 -11.40 -0.82 8.02
C GLN A 21 -10.46 -1.61 8.93
N VAL A 22 -9.66 -2.51 8.37
CA VAL A 22 -8.71 -3.32 9.13
C VAL A 22 -7.66 -2.43 9.81
N LEU A 23 -7.10 -1.46 9.09
CA LEU A 23 -6.15 -0.51 9.65
C LEU A 23 -6.76 0.24 10.83
N SER A 24 -7.95 0.83 10.64
CA SER A 24 -8.62 1.61 11.70
C SER A 24 -8.82 0.77 12.96
N LEU A 25 -9.28 -0.48 12.82
CA LEU A 25 -9.44 -1.39 13.97
C LEU A 25 -8.12 -1.70 14.69
N LEU A 26 -7.01 -1.86 13.96
CA LEU A 26 -5.70 -2.09 14.56
C LEU A 26 -5.20 -0.85 15.32
N LEU A 27 -5.41 0.34 14.75
CA LEU A 27 -4.99 1.61 15.36
C LEU A 27 -5.84 1.93 16.61
N ASP A 28 -7.16 1.81 16.51
CA ASP A 28 -8.08 2.00 17.65
C ASP A 28 -7.71 1.04 18.79
N ARG A 29 -7.39 -0.22 18.46
CA ARG A 29 -6.98 -1.20 19.45
C ARG A 29 -5.66 -0.83 20.12
N TYR A 30 -4.71 -0.27 19.37
CA TYR A 30 -3.46 0.22 19.93
C TYR A 30 -3.71 1.38 20.91
N GLU A 31 -4.58 2.32 20.55
CA GLU A 31 -4.91 3.47 21.40
C GLU A 31 -5.59 3.03 22.70
N GLN A 32 -6.55 2.12 22.64
CA GLN A 32 -7.17 1.53 23.83
C GLN A 32 -6.13 0.90 24.77
N LEU A 33 -5.12 0.22 24.21
CA LEU A 33 -4.02 -0.35 24.99
C LEU A 33 -3.09 0.72 25.55
N ALA A 34 -2.82 1.79 24.82
CA ALA A 34 -1.96 2.89 25.25
C ALA A 34 -2.60 3.75 26.34
N ASN A 35 -3.92 3.94 26.28
CA ASN A 35 -4.72 4.69 27.24
C ASN A 35 -5.14 3.85 28.46
N ASN A 36 -4.75 2.57 28.50
CA ASN A 36 -5.13 1.61 29.54
C ASN A 36 -6.65 1.46 29.72
N GLU A 37 -7.42 1.50 28.63
CA GLU A 37 -8.90 1.41 28.63
C GLU A 37 -9.42 -0.02 28.84
N LEU A 38 -8.52 -0.99 28.98
CA LEU A 38 -8.82 -2.42 28.91
C LEU A 38 -8.54 -3.15 30.22
N ASP A 39 -8.12 -2.43 31.26
CA ASP A 39 -7.76 -2.96 32.58
C ASP A 39 -6.82 -4.18 32.51
N LEU A 40 -5.89 -4.15 31.55
CA LEU A 40 -4.89 -5.21 31.38
C LEU A 40 -3.62 -4.89 32.17
N PRO A 41 -2.88 -5.91 32.65
CA PRO A 41 -1.55 -5.69 33.21
C PRO A 41 -0.65 -4.99 32.19
N GLU A 42 0.13 -4.00 32.63
CA GLU A 42 0.95 -3.14 31.76
C GLU A 42 1.90 -3.95 30.84
N MET A 43 2.49 -5.03 31.37
CA MET A 43 3.33 -5.93 30.60
C MET A 43 2.57 -6.59 29.43
N VAL A 44 1.30 -6.94 29.64
CA VAL A 44 0.45 -7.58 28.63
C VAL A 44 0.02 -6.55 27.59
N SER A 45 -0.38 -5.35 28.01
CA SER A 45 -0.73 -4.26 27.08
C SER A 45 0.46 -3.83 26.22
N ASP A 46 1.66 -3.75 26.80
CA ASP A 46 2.88 -3.43 26.07
C ASP A 46 3.24 -4.52 25.05
N GLN A 47 3.13 -5.79 25.43
CA GLN A 47 3.34 -6.90 24.51
C GLN A 47 2.33 -6.88 23.35
N HIS A 48 1.05 -6.62 23.62
CA HIS A 48 0.03 -6.51 22.57
C HIS A 48 0.31 -5.33 21.62
N ARG A 49 0.72 -4.16 22.14
CA ARG A 49 1.10 -3.01 21.32
C ARG A 49 2.28 -3.36 20.40
N LYS A 50 3.29 -4.05 20.91
CA LYS A 50 4.43 -4.54 20.10
C LYS A 50 3.98 -5.50 19.01
N THR A 51 3.07 -6.43 19.32
CA THR A 51 2.52 -7.36 18.32
C THR A 51 1.71 -6.64 17.23
N LEU A 52 0.94 -5.60 17.58
CA LEU A 52 0.24 -4.76 16.60
C LEU A 52 1.21 -4.02 15.67
N VAL A 53 2.27 -3.43 16.24
CA VAL A 53 3.32 -2.77 15.45
C VAL A 53 4.03 -3.76 14.51
N LEU A 54 4.32 -4.96 14.98
CA LEU A 54 4.89 -6.02 14.15
C LEU A 54 3.94 -6.43 13.02
N ALA A 55 2.64 -6.56 13.29
CA ALA A 55 1.65 -6.87 12.28
C ALA A 55 1.59 -5.78 11.18
N LEU A 56 1.68 -4.50 11.57
CA LEU A 56 1.76 -3.38 10.62
C LEU A 56 3.02 -3.44 9.74
N HIS A 57 4.17 -3.80 10.31
CA HIS A 57 5.38 -4.03 9.53
C HIS A 57 5.20 -5.16 8.51
N VAL A 58 4.71 -6.32 8.96
CA VAL A 58 4.48 -7.48 8.08
C VAL A 58 3.49 -7.14 6.97
N TRP A 59 2.43 -6.40 7.28
CA TRP A 59 1.43 -5.99 6.31
C TRP A 59 2.00 -5.07 5.23
N LEU A 60 2.74 -4.03 5.63
CA LEU A 60 3.41 -3.13 4.69
C LEU A 60 4.39 -3.84 3.77
N ASP A 61 5.09 -4.85 4.28
CA ASP A 61 6.12 -5.56 3.52
C ASP A 61 5.52 -6.62 2.58
N SER A 62 4.48 -7.32 3.03
CA SER A 62 3.90 -8.46 2.30
C SER A 62 2.81 -8.06 1.32
N TYR A 63 2.04 -7.01 1.61
CA TYR A 63 0.92 -6.55 0.79
C TYR A 63 0.94 -5.02 0.60
N PRO A 64 1.97 -4.49 -0.07
CA PRO A 64 2.11 -3.04 -0.27
C PRO A 64 0.95 -2.44 -1.08
N GLU A 65 0.31 -3.22 -1.95
CA GLU A 65 -0.86 -2.81 -2.74
C GLU A 65 -2.07 -2.41 -1.89
N ASP A 66 -2.23 -2.96 -0.68
CA ASP A 66 -3.34 -2.59 0.22
C ASP A 66 -3.30 -1.12 0.66
N PHE A 67 -2.11 -0.51 0.57
CA PHE A 67 -1.86 0.88 0.90
C PHE A 67 -1.77 1.78 -0.35
N ARG A 68 -1.80 1.21 -1.56
CA ARG A 68 -1.69 1.95 -2.81
C ARG A 68 -3.06 2.37 -3.31
N ASP A 69 -3.52 3.51 -2.80
CA ASP A 69 -4.83 4.10 -3.15
C ASP A 69 -4.67 5.51 -3.76
N PRO A 70 -4.18 5.63 -5.01
CA PRO A 70 -3.97 6.93 -5.65
C PRO A 70 -5.27 7.74 -5.77
N PRO A 71 -5.23 9.08 -5.75
CA PRO A 71 -4.01 9.92 -5.72
C PRO A 71 -3.54 10.27 -4.30
N LEU A 72 -4.37 10.01 -3.28
CA LEU A 72 -4.11 10.48 -1.92
C LEU A 72 -3.43 9.44 -1.04
N HIS A 73 -3.47 8.16 -1.37
CA HIS A 73 -3.01 7.05 -0.53
C HIS A 73 -3.53 7.16 0.90
N ALA A 74 -4.84 7.38 1.06
CA ALA A 74 -5.45 7.78 2.32
C ALA A 74 -5.14 6.81 3.48
N THR A 75 -5.16 5.50 3.21
CA THR A 75 -4.82 4.45 4.18
C THR A 75 -3.35 4.56 4.64
N LEU A 76 -2.43 4.87 3.73
CA LEU A 76 -1.01 5.03 4.04
C LEU A 76 -0.74 6.30 4.85
N TYR A 77 -1.42 7.41 4.52
CA TYR A 77 -1.37 8.65 5.32
C TYR A 77 -1.94 8.47 6.71
N GLN A 78 -3.05 7.75 6.86
CA GLN A 78 -3.63 7.43 8.17
C GLN A 78 -2.59 6.70 9.05
N LEU A 79 -1.90 5.72 8.48
CA LEU A 79 -0.83 5.01 9.17
C LEU A 79 0.38 5.92 9.48
N LEU A 80 0.73 6.83 8.58
CA LEU A 80 1.82 7.80 8.81
C LEU A 80 1.50 8.72 9.99
N TYR A 81 0.29 9.27 10.03
CA TYR A 81 -0.18 10.14 11.10
C TYR A 81 -0.13 9.41 12.46
N PHE A 82 -0.64 8.19 12.50
CA PHE A 82 -0.55 7.33 13.68
C PHE A 82 0.91 7.10 14.11
N ALA A 83 1.80 6.73 13.18
CA ALA A 83 3.20 6.46 13.51
C ALA A 83 3.92 7.72 14.00
N GLN A 84 3.62 8.89 13.44
CA GLN A 84 4.16 10.17 13.92
C GLN A 84 3.69 10.51 15.34
N THR A 85 2.44 10.19 15.66
CA THR A 85 1.84 10.54 16.95
C THR A 85 2.29 9.60 18.06
N HIS A 86 2.28 8.29 17.80
CA HIS A 86 2.46 7.27 18.83
C HIS A 86 3.83 6.58 18.81
N LEU A 87 4.55 6.66 17.69
CA LEU A 87 5.80 5.92 17.44
C LEU A 87 6.87 6.82 16.78
N PRO A 88 7.18 8.00 17.37
CA PRO A 88 8.13 8.92 16.77
C PRO A 88 9.52 8.28 16.63
N GLU A 89 10.18 8.55 15.51
CA GLU A 89 11.51 8.05 15.16
C GLU A 89 11.61 6.52 15.06
N SER A 90 10.48 5.81 15.05
CA SER A 90 10.45 4.36 14.89
C SER A 90 10.77 3.93 13.46
N GLU A 91 11.23 2.68 13.31
CA GLU A 91 11.41 2.06 12.00
C GLU A 91 10.10 2.05 11.19
N LEU A 92 8.96 1.83 11.86
CA LEU A 92 7.65 1.84 11.19
C LEU A 92 7.36 3.21 10.57
N GLN A 93 7.57 4.29 11.33
CA GLN A 93 7.39 5.65 10.84
C GLN A 93 8.26 5.94 9.61
N LEU A 94 9.54 5.58 9.67
CA LEU A 94 10.48 5.76 8.56
C LEU A 94 10.04 4.97 7.32
N LYS A 95 9.65 3.70 7.52
CA LYS A 95 9.20 2.80 6.45
C LYS A 95 7.94 3.32 5.77
N VAL A 96 6.95 3.79 6.54
CA VAL A 96 5.70 4.36 6.01
C VAL A 96 5.99 5.64 5.22
N ARG A 97 6.83 6.54 5.75
CA ARG A 97 7.23 7.78 5.05
C ARG A 97 7.90 7.48 3.70
N HIS A 98 8.90 6.59 3.70
CA HIS A 98 9.60 6.20 2.45
C HIS A 98 8.66 5.57 1.43
N ARG A 99 7.71 4.75 1.89
CA ARG A 99 6.72 4.12 1.01
C ARG A 99 5.80 5.15 0.39
N LEU A 100 5.34 6.13 1.17
CA LEU A 100 4.48 7.19 0.70
C LEU A 100 5.18 8.06 -0.35
N GLU A 101 6.41 8.50 -0.08
CA GLU A 101 7.23 9.26 -1.03
C GLU A 101 7.43 8.51 -2.35
N ARG A 102 7.65 7.19 -2.27
CA ARG A 102 7.78 6.34 -3.45
C ARG A 102 6.48 6.31 -4.25
N PHE A 103 5.34 6.09 -3.59
CA PHE A 103 4.04 5.98 -4.26
C PHE A 103 3.65 7.29 -4.93
N THR A 104 3.81 8.42 -4.24
CA THR A 104 3.54 9.76 -4.79
C THR A 104 4.42 10.04 -6.02
N ARG A 105 5.71 9.71 -5.98
CA ARG A 105 6.59 9.87 -7.15
C ARG A 105 6.16 9.00 -8.33
N GLU A 106 5.79 7.76 -8.07
CA GLU A 106 5.32 6.84 -9.12
C GLU A 106 4.01 7.34 -9.76
N ASP A 107 3.10 7.92 -8.97
CA ASP A 107 1.87 8.54 -9.47
C ASP A 107 2.18 9.79 -10.31
N GLU A 108 3.08 10.68 -9.85
CA GLU A 108 3.53 11.86 -10.61
C GLU A 108 4.13 11.49 -11.97
N ILE A 109 4.94 10.42 -12.02
CA ILE A 109 5.55 9.91 -13.27
C ILE A 109 4.46 9.39 -14.23
N LEU A 110 3.44 8.72 -13.71
CA LEU A 110 2.34 8.21 -14.52
C LEU A 110 1.52 9.35 -15.12
N GLU A 111 1.22 10.37 -14.32
CA GLU A 111 0.48 11.57 -14.74
C GLU A 111 1.27 12.43 -15.75
N SER A 112 2.61 12.43 -15.67
CA SER A 112 3.48 13.23 -16.56
C SER A 112 3.86 12.51 -17.87
N CYS A 113 3.50 11.23 -18.05
CA CYS A 113 3.73 10.50 -19.29
C CYS A 113 2.65 10.81 -20.35
N PRO A 114 2.99 11.44 -21.51
CA PRO A 114 2.02 11.75 -22.57
C PRO A 114 1.48 10.52 -23.33
N LEU A 115 1.89 9.29 -22.97
CA LEU A 115 1.46 8.05 -23.63
C LEU A 115 0.06 7.58 -23.20
N PHE A 116 -0.56 8.22 -22.21
CA PHE A 116 -1.89 7.87 -21.68
C PHE A 116 -2.95 8.97 -21.87
N THR A 117 -2.75 9.92 -22.80
CA THR A 117 -3.86 10.79 -23.20
C THR A 117 -4.91 9.95 -23.96
N PRO A 118 -6.17 9.89 -23.51
CA PRO A 118 -7.23 9.18 -24.24
C PRO A 118 -7.42 9.73 -25.66
N ASP A 119 -7.07 11.00 -25.88
CA ASP A 119 -7.18 11.68 -27.18
C ASP A 119 -6.19 11.19 -28.24
N SER A 120 -5.12 10.51 -27.86
CA SER A 120 -4.15 10.01 -28.85
C SER A 120 -4.59 8.70 -29.53
N LEU A 121 -5.70 8.10 -29.11
CA LEU A 121 -6.30 6.91 -29.75
C LEU A 121 -7.50 7.26 -30.66
N TYR A 122 -7.91 8.53 -30.74
CA TYR A 122 -9.07 8.95 -31.56
C TYR A 122 -8.71 9.76 -32.81
N LEU A 123 -7.44 10.09 -33.04
CA LEU A 123 -7.01 10.53 -34.37
C LEU A 123 -6.53 9.31 -35.15
N HIS A 124 -7.04 9.14 -36.37
CA HIS A 124 -6.75 8.09 -37.37
C HIS A 124 -7.79 6.97 -37.57
N SER A 125 -9.08 7.28 -37.41
CA SER A 125 -10.10 6.64 -38.25
C SER A 125 -10.85 7.68 -39.08
N ASN A 126 -10.28 8.06 -40.24
CA ASN A 126 -11.00 8.09 -41.52
C ASN A 126 -10.13 8.67 -42.64
N GLY A 127 -9.83 7.81 -43.61
CA GLY A 127 -9.52 8.22 -44.99
C GLY A 127 -8.07 8.03 -45.43
N THR A 128 -7.87 7.02 -46.28
CA THR A 128 -6.76 6.84 -47.24
C THR A 128 -5.36 6.46 -46.72
N HIS A 129 -5.11 5.14 -46.78
CA HIS A 129 -3.85 4.44 -47.12
C HIS A 129 -2.64 4.60 -46.18
N ALA A 130 -2.63 3.83 -45.08
CA ALA A 130 -1.39 3.44 -44.40
C ALA A 130 -0.98 2.02 -44.87
N PRO A 131 0.29 1.75 -45.20
CA PRO A 131 0.73 0.42 -45.60
C PRO A 131 0.64 -0.54 -44.40
N PRO A 132 0.38 -1.84 -44.64
CA PRO A 132 0.37 -2.82 -43.56
C PRO A 132 1.75 -2.89 -42.90
N TYR A 133 1.76 -2.97 -41.58
CA TYR A 133 2.97 -3.14 -40.78
C TYR A 133 3.73 -4.40 -41.24
N SER A 134 4.95 -4.21 -41.75
CA SER A 134 5.86 -5.31 -42.09
C SER A 134 6.63 -5.75 -40.84
N PHE A 135 6.50 -7.03 -40.50
CA PHE A 135 7.34 -7.66 -39.49
C PHE A 135 8.82 -7.61 -39.94
N PRO A 136 9.76 -7.28 -39.03
CA PRO A 136 11.18 -7.39 -39.35
C PRO A 136 11.59 -8.87 -39.47
N ASP A 137 12.26 -9.21 -40.58
CA ASP A 137 12.80 -10.55 -40.81
C ASP A 137 13.84 -10.90 -39.73
N ILE A 138 13.60 -12.01 -39.04
CA ILE A 138 14.52 -12.59 -38.06
C ILE A 138 15.54 -13.41 -38.86
N PRO A 139 16.84 -13.07 -38.85
CA PRO A 139 17.82 -13.87 -39.55
C PRO A 139 17.95 -15.25 -38.87
N GLU A 140 17.66 -16.30 -39.62
CA GLU A 140 17.96 -17.68 -39.21
C GLU A 140 19.47 -17.82 -39.02
N ARG A 141 19.91 -18.23 -37.83
CA ARG A 141 21.30 -18.63 -37.62
C ARG A 141 21.54 -19.96 -38.33
N HIS A 142 22.39 -19.94 -39.36
CA HIS A 142 23.07 -21.14 -39.84
C HIS A 142 24.20 -21.55 -38.90
#